data_AF-A0A1G3JAC8-F1
#
_entry.id   AF-A0A1G3JAC8-F1
#
_cell.length_a   1.000
_cell.length_b   1.000
_cell.length_c   1.000
_cell.angle_alpha   90.00
_cell.angle_beta   90.00
_cell.angle_gamma   90.00
#
_symmetry.space_group_name_H-M   'P 1'
#
loop_
_entity.id
_entity.type
_entity.pdbx_description
1 polymer ?
#
loop_
_entity_poly.entity_id
_entity_poly.type
_entity_poly.pdbx_seq_one_letter_code
_entity_poly.pdbx_strand_id
1 'polypeptide(L)'
;MSHHRLFAQLAFERALGMAAINSLAQAIIDSDQFRGEGRDRDPLHFWVLAGELEDVVQDRIRDVLDGPGLAVIERDELFHQPRVAELVLAARDARNAPS
;
A
#
# COMPACT_ATOMS: atom_id res chain seq x y z
N MET A 1 -33.89 -2.23 -6.38
CA MET A 1 -32.80 -1.26 -6.15
C MET A 1 -32.44 -0.63 -7.50
N SER A 2 -32.35 0.70 -7.61
CA SER A 2 -32.11 1.35 -8.91
C SER A 2 -30.64 1.20 -9.33
N HIS A 3 -30.40 0.93 -10.62
CA HIS A 3 -29.06 0.75 -11.21
C HIS A 3 -28.09 1.90 -10.87
N HIS A 4 -28.57 3.13 -10.72
CA HIS A 4 -27.77 4.29 -10.35
C HIS A 4 -27.06 4.16 -8.99
N ARG A 5 -27.68 3.51 -7.99
CA ARG A 5 -27.06 3.31 -6.68
C ARG A 5 -25.90 2.31 -6.75
N LEU A 6 -26.04 1.27 -7.57
CA LEU A 6 -25.00 0.27 -7.78
C LEU A 6 -23.77 0.86 -8.48
N PHE A 7 -23.96 1.62 -9.56
CA PHE A 7 -22.84 2.25 -10.27
C PHE A 7 -22.11 3.28 -9.40
N ALA A 8 -22.84 4.07 -8.59
CA ALA A 8 -22.23 5.02 -7.67
C ALA A 8 -21.41 4.33 -6.58
N GLN A 9 -21.91 3.21 -6.03
CA GLN A 9 -21.19 2.41 -5.04
C GLN A 9 -19.89 1.83 -5.61
N LEU A 10 -19.94 1.25 -6.81
CA LEU A 10 -18.75 0.69 -7.47
C LEU A 10 -17.69 1.76 -7.76
N ALA A 11 -18.11 2.94 -8.22
CA ALA A 11 -17.20 4.05 -8.47
C ALA A 11 -16.55 4.56 -7.17
N PHE A 12 -17.32 4.60 -6.07
CA PHE A 12 -16.82 4.99 -4.76
C PHE A 12 -15.82 3.98 -4.20
N GLU A 13 -16.13 2.68 -4.23
CA GLU A 13 -15.21 1.61 -3.79
C GLU A 13 -13.91 1.63 -4.60
N ARG A 14 -13.99 1.84 -5.92
CA ARG A 14 -12.82 2.00 -6.78
C ARG A 14 -11.98 3.22 -6.39
N ALA A 15 -12.62 4.37 -6.12
CA ALA A 15 -11.93 5.58 -5.69
C ALA A 15 -11.22 5.40 -4.35
N LEU A 16 -11.87 4.73 -3.39
CA LEU A 16 -11.26 4.38 -2.11
C LEU A 16 -10.06 3.44 -2.29
N GLY A 17 -10.20 2.43 -3.16
CA GLY A 17 -9.11 1.49 -3.46
C GLY A 17 -7.90 2.21 -4.03
N MET A 18 -8.12 3.07 -5.03
CA MET A 18 -7.05 3.89 -5.61
C MET A 18 -6.42 4.85 -4.61
N ALA A 19 -7.19 5.42 -3.69
CA ALA A 19 -6.65 6.30 -2.65
C ALA A 19 -5.72 5.53 -1.69
N ALA A 20 -6.11 4.33 -1.25
CA ALA A 20 -5.27 3.48 -0.40
C ALA A 20 -3.97 3.09 -1.11
N ILE A 21 -4.06 2.70 -2.38
CA ILE A 21 -2.90 2.35 -3.21
C ILE A 21 -1.95 3.54 -3.39
N ASN A 22 -2.48 4.73 -3.70
CA ASN A 22 -1.66 5.94 -3.84
C ASN A 22 -0.98 6.32 -2.52
N SER A 23 -1.68 6.15 -1.39
CA SER A 23 -1.10 6.37 -0.06
C SER A 23 0.05 5.40 0.23
N LEU A 24 -0.08 4.13 -0.17
CA LEU A 24 0.99 3.13 -0.05
C LEU A 24 2.18 3.49 -0.95
N ALA A 25 1.93 3.86 -2.21
CA ALA A 25 2.97 4.27 -3.13
C ALA A 25 3.79 5.44 -2.58
N GLN A 26 3.13 6.43 -1.99
CA GLN A 26 3.81 7.57 -1.35
C GLN A 26 4.64 7.14 -0.14
N ALA A 27 4.10 6.30 0.75
CA ALA A 27 4.85 5.82 1.92
C ALA A 27 6.13 5.06 1.54
N ILE A 28 6.09 4.28 0.45
CA ILE A 28 7.28 3.60 -0.09
C ILE A 28 8.32 4.62 -0.57
N ILE A 29 7.89 5.64 -1.32
CA ILE A 29 8.78 6.71 -1.81
C ILE A 29 9.44 7.44 -0.64
N ASP A 30 8.66 7.83 0.37
CA ASP A 30 9.15 8.57 1.53
C ASP A 30 10.16 7.72 2.33
N SER A 31 9.89 6.42 2.50
CA SER A 31 10.79 5.48 3.18
C SER A 31 12.10 5.28 2.41
N ASP A 32 12.03 5.08 1.09
CA ASP A 32 13.21 4.95 0.23
C ASP A 32 14.06 6.22 0.22
N GLN A 33 13.42 7.40 0.13
CA GLN A 33 14.09 8.68 0.16
C GLN A 33 14.81 8.90 1.50
N PHE A 34 14.13 8.68 2.62
CA PHE A 34 14.72 8.81 3.95
C PHE A 34 15.97 7.92 4.09
N ARG A 35 15.88 6.67 3.63
CA ARG A 35 17.00 5.71 3.66
C ARG A 35 18.17 6.14 2.78
N GLY A 36 17.88 6.69 1.61
CA GLY A 36 18.88 7.19 0.68
C GLY A 36 19.65 8.41 1.21
N GLU A 37 18.97 9.31 1.92
CA GLU A 37 19.55 10.57 2.40
C GLU A 37 20.21 10.48 3.79
N GLY A 38 19.76 9.55 4.65
CA GLY A 38 20.09 9.56 6.07
C GLY A 38 21.21 8.62 6.54
N ARG A 39 21.71 7.72 5.68
CA ARG A 39 22.62 6.63 6.09
C ARG A 39 23.93 7.09 6.78
N ASP A 40 24.38 8.30 6.49
CA ASP A 40 25.62 8.89 7.04
C ASP A 40 25.39 9.78 8.28
N ARG A 41 24.13 9.96 8.72
CA ARG A 41 23.76 10.79 9.89
C ARG A 41 23.44 9.89 11.08
N ASP A 42 23.89 10.31 12.26
CA ASP A 42 23.71 9.68 13.59
C ASP A 42 23.02 8.29 13.58
N PRO A 43 23.79 7.19 13.67
CA PRO A 43 23.30 5.86 13.35
C PRO A 43 22.07 5.43 14.15
N LEU A 44 22.03 5.73 15.45
CA LEU A 44 20.96 5.22 16.33
C LEU A 44 19.61 5.86 16.01
N HIS A 45 19.56 7.19 15.89
CA HIS A 45 18.30 7.89 15.63
C HIS A 45 17.79 7.62 14.20
N PHE A 46 18.71 7.49 13.24
CA PHE A 46 18.37 7.10 11.87
C PHE A 46 17.66 5.75 11.82
N TRP A 47 18.18 4.72 12.49
CA TRP A 47 17.58 3.37 12.45
C TRP A 47 16.21 3.30 13.14
N VAL A 48 15.97 4.10 14.19
CA VAL A 48 14.65 4.20 14.82
C VAL A 48 13.63 4.76 13.84
N LEU A 49 13.91 5.91 13.23
CA LEU A 49 13.02 6.54 12.24
C LEU A 49 12.83 5.67 10.99
N ALA A 50 13.88 4.97 10.56
CA ALA A 50 13.79 4.04 9.43
C ALA A 50 12.86 2.85 9.72
N GLY A 51 12.76 2.42 10.98
CA GLY A 51 11.80 1.40 11.43
C GLY A 51 10.37 1.95 11.52
N GLU A 52 10.19 3.15 12.06
CA GLU A 52 8.87 3.81 12.10
C GLU A 52 8.28 4.00 10.69
N LEU A 53 9.11 4.36 9.71
CA LEU A 53 8.68 4.45 8.31
C LEU A 53 8.35 3.09 7.70
N GLU A 54 9.03 2.01 8.09
CA GLU A 54 8.64 0.65 7.70
C GLU A 54 7.28 0.26 8.28
N ASP A 55 7.01 0.58 9.55
CA ASP A 55 5.71 0.33 10.18
C ASP A 55 4.58 1.07 9.44
N VAL A 56 4.81 2.33 9.03
CA VAL A 56 3.85 3.09 8.21
C VAL A 56 3.58 2.37 6.89
N VAL A 57 4.62 1.87 6.21
CA VAL A 57 4.44 1.08 4.97
C VAL A 57 3.61 -0.18 5.23
N GLN A 58 3.84 -0.89 6.34
CA GLN A 58 3.05 -2.06 6.71
C GLN A 58 1.58 -1.71 7.00
N ASP A 59 1.32 -0.61 7.70
CA ASP A 59 -0.03 -0.12 7.94
C ASP A 59 -0.75 0.24 6.63
N ARG A 60 -0.05 0.86 5.67
CA ARG A 60 -0.62 1.17 4.36
C ARG A 60 -0.89 -0.10 3.54
N ILE A 61 -0.02 -1.12 3.62
CA ILE A 61 -0.27 -2.44 3.01
C ILE A 61 -1.54 -3.04 3.60
N ARG A 62 -1.71 -2.98 4.93
CA ARG A 62 -2.90 -3.48 5.60
C ARG A 62 -4.17 -2.77 5.14
N ASP A 63 -4.15 -1.44 5.02
CA ASP A 63 -5.29 -0.68 4.50
C ASP A 63 -5.71 -1.11 3.08
N VAL A 64 -4.73 -1.44 2.23
CA VAL A 64 -5.01 -1.97 0.88
C VAL A 64 -5.60 -3.38 0.94
N LEU A 65 -5.06 -4.24 1.82
CA LEU A 65 -5.48 -5.64 1.98
C LEU A 65 -6.86 -5.80 2.62
N ASP A 66 -7.21 -4.92 3.56
CA ASP A 66 -8.47 -4.93 4.30
C ASP A 66 -9.54 -4.05 3.61
N GLY A 67 -9.13 -3.23 2.63
CA GLY A 67 -9.99 -2.32 1.87
C GLY A 67 -10.28 -2.78 0.43
N PRO A 68 -10.95 -1.92 -0.36
CA PRO A 68 -11.28 -2.22 -1.76
C PRO A 68 -10.06 -2.17 -2.71
N GLY A 69 -8.87 -1.80 -2.20
CA GLY A 69 -7.64 -1.70 -2.99
C GLY A 69 -7.12 -3.05 -3.48
N LEU A 70 -7.29 -4.12 -2.69
CA LEU A 70 -6.88 -5.46 -3.11
C LEU A 70 -7.58 -5.91 -4.40
N ALA A 71 -8.89 -5.65 -4.52
CA ALA A 71 -9.65 -6.00 -5.71
C ALA A 71 -9.20 -5.22 -6.96
N VAL A 72 -8.66 -4.01 -6.79
CA VAL A 72 -8.07 -3.22 -7.89
C VAL A 72 -6.77 -3.87 -8.38
N ILE A 73 -5.93 -4.34 -7.46
CA ILE A 73 -4.67 -5.04 -7.76
C ILE A 73 -4.94 -6.38 -8.44
N GLU A 74 -5.90 -7.16 -7.93
CA GLU A 74 -6.24 -8.49 -8.49
C GLU A 74 -6.87 -8.42 -9.90
N ARG A 75 -7.41 -7.26 -10.28
CA ARG A 75 -7.91 -7.00 -11.64
C ARG A 75 -6.84 -6.51 -12.62
N ASP A 76 -5.58 -6.49 -12.19
CA ASP A 76 -4.42 -6.05 -12.99
C ASP A 76 -4.54 -4.60 -13.49
N GLU A 77 -5.26 -3.76 -12.73
CA GLU A 77 -5.47 -2.36 -13.10
C GLU A 77 -4.26 -1.46 -12.75
N LEU A 78 -3.24 -2.04 -12.10
CA LEU A 78 -2.03 -1.39 -11.57
C LEU A 78 -0.75 -1.70 -12.37
N PHE A 79 -0.86 -2.10 -13.62
CA PHE A 79 0.28 -2.43 -14.51
C PHE A 79 1.37 -1.34 -14.59
N HIS A 80 1.04 -0.08 -14.30
CA HIS A 80 1.97 1.05 -14.31
C HIS A 80 2.76 1.22 -12.99
N GLN A 81 2.43 0.47 -11.93
CA GLN A 81 3.10 0.46 -10.63
C GLN A 81 3.33 -0.98 -10.13
N PRO A 82 4.14 -1.79 -10.84
CA PRO A 82 4.30 -3.22 -10.54
C PRO A 82 4.82 -3.49 -9.12
N ARG A 83 5.74 -2.65 -8.63
CA ARG A 83 6.31 -2.78 -7.28
C ARG A 83 5.25 -2.72 -6.16
N VAL A 84 4.25 -1.86 -6.30
CA VAL A 84 3.18 -1.73 -5.29
C VAL A 84 2.31 -2.98 -5.28
N ALA A 85 1.94 -3.46 -6.48
CA ALA A 85 1.17 -4.70 -6.63
C ALA A 85 1.93 -5.91 -6.06
N GLU A 86 3.21 -6.06 -6.38
CA GLU A 86 4.06 -7.15 -5.88
C GLU A 86 4.14 -7.17 -4.34
N LEU A 87 4.36 -6.01 -3.71
CA LEU A 87 4.43 -5.91 -2.24
C LEU A 87 3.12 -6.31 -1.57
N VAL A 88 1.99 -5.84 -2.10
CA VAL A 88 0.66 -6.16 -1.54
C VAL A 88 0.34 -7.65 -1.75
N LEU A 89 0.64 -8.21 -2.91
CA LEU A 89 0.41 -9.63 -3.19
C LEU A 89 1.29 -10.53 -2.31
N ALA A 90 2.57 -10.19 -2.13
CA ALA A 90 3.45 -10.90 -1.22
C ALA A 90 2.94 -10.85 0.23
N ALA A 91 2.46 -9.69 0.68
CA ALA A 91 1.88 -9.54 2.02
C ALA A 91 0.57 -10.32 2.18
N ARG A 92 -0.29 -10.36 1.15
CA ARG A 92 -1.49 -11.19 1.11
C ARG A 92 -1.12 -12.67 1.25
N ASP A 93 -0.15 -13.12 0.48
CA ASP A 93 0.26 -14.53 0.45
C ASP A 93 0.90 -14.94 1.78
N ALA A 94 1.70 -14.06 2.39
CA ALA A 94 2.22 -14.24 3.75
C ALA A 94 1.11 -14.33 4.80
N ARG A 95 0.06 -13.49 4.70
CA ARG A 95 -1.11 -13.53 5.58
C ARG A 95 -1.90 -14.84 5.45
N ASN A 96 -1.91 -15.43 4.26
CA ASN A 96 -2.68 -16.64 3.95
C ASN A 96 -1.87 -17.95 4.09
N ALA A 97 -0.57 -17.87 4.40
CA ALA A 97 0.27 -19.04 4.56
C ALA A 97 -0.16 -19.87 5.79
N PRO A 98 -0.29 -21.20 5.67
CA PRO A 98 -0.59 -22.05 6.82
C PRO A 98 0.57 -22.01 7.83
N SER A 99 0.23 -21.88 9.12
CA SER A 99 1.17 -21.89 10.25
C SER A 99 1.78 -23.26 10.51
#